data_AF-A0A944FNX9-F1
#
_entry.id   AF-A0A944FNX9-F1
#
_cell.length_a   1.000
_cell.length_b   1.000
_cell.length_c   1.000
_cell.angle_alpha   90.00
_cell.angle_beta   90.00
_cell.angle_gamma   90.00
#
_symmetry.space_group_name_H-M   'P 1'
#
loop_
_entity.id
_entity.type
_entity.pdbx_description
1 polymer ?
#
loop_
_entity_poly.entity_id
_entity_poly.type
_entity_poly.pdbx_seq_one_letter_code
_entity_poly.pdbx_strand_id
1 'polypeptide(L)'
;CTLAQCKVSVGYTDEFLSMVTGDGATTVTVTAGNPLEFALKHSGSSNSYESRSGYFAVNNGSNTTMEISYKGSIDGKIQRMTRTFTGIQERQWRHITFTKKLDIEGNATFDIVINDFVSDEDLSNSIPTTETIIGSDPSAPAGDGGISLESTCSYDITAPIAVPSLSQSFVLTMRATIPNRVKKFEVEIRTTSETFASSVASINDGQTVLDLVNPSAGAQQVFSSILPFPYGNDVYDKDVIDFDLSDAQEPLLAFPGDHTFIMKVTDQQGCKKEIPIVMTVK
;
A
#
# COMPACT_ATOMS: atom_id res chain seq x y z
N CYS A 1 -15.95 -13.05 -26.36
CA CYS A 1 -14.82 -13.87 -25.89
C CYS A 1 -14.49 -13.44 -24.48
N THR A 2 -14.73 -14.30 -23.50
CA THR A 2 -14.24 -14.13 -22.13
C THR A 2 -12.85 -14.77 -22.02
N LEU A 3 -11.89 -14.02 -21.48
CA LEU A 3 -10.51 -14.47 -21.38
C LEU A 3 -10.38 -15.39 -20.15
N ALA A 4 -10.26 -16.70 -20.37
CA ALA A 4 -10.09 -17.72 -19.32
C ALA A 4 -8.64 -17.72 -18.78
N GLN A 5 -8.21 -16.60 -18.18
CA GLN A 5 -6.84 -16.41 -17.70
C GLN A 5 -6.80 -16.20 -16.18
N CYS A 6 -5.69 -16.60 -15.59
CA CYS A 6 -5.30 -16.32 -14.21
C CYS A 6 -4.13 -15.34 -14.22
N LYS A 7 -4.23 -14.28 -13.41
CA LYS A 7 -3.16 -13.30 -13.19
C LYS A 7 -2.30 -13.77 -12.04
N VAL A 8 -0.99 -13.65 -12.19
CA VAL A 8 0.00 -13.99 -11.16
C VAL A 8 0.98 -12.85 -10.98
N SER A 9 1.31 -12.55 -9.73
CA SER A 9 2.38 -11.61 -9.37
C SER A 9 3.21 -12.18 -8.24
N VAL A 10 4.50 -11.86 -8.21
CA VAL A 10 5.44 -12.30 -7.18
C VAL A 10 5.91 -11.09 -6.35
N GLY A 11 5.93 -11.25 -5.03
CA GLY A 11 6.38 -10.26 -4.07
C GLY A 11 7.15 -10.89 -2.91
N TYR A 12 7.91 -10.06 -2.19
CA TYR A 12 8.81 -10.48 -1.11
C TYR A 12 8.64 -9.51 0.06
N THR A 13 8.59 -10.01 1.30
CA THR A 13 8.57 -9.13 2.48
C THR A 13 9.95 -8.56 2.77
N ASP A 14 10.01 -7.41 3.44
CA ASP A 14 11.28 -6.79 3.85
C ASP A 14 12.12 -7.73 4.72
N GLU A 15 11.46 -8.52 5.58
CA GLU A 15 12.12 -9.54 6.39
C GLU A 15 12.74 -10.66 5.53
N PHE A 16 12.07 -11.08 4.45
CA PHE A 16 12.64 -12.04 3.51
C PHE A 16 13.84 -11.43 2.78
N LEU A 17 13.69 -10.21 2.28
CA LEU A 17 14.75 -9.49 1.57
C LEU A 17 15.99 -9.27 2.45
N SER A 18 15.81 -9.10 3.77
CA SER A 18 16.92 -8.96 4.72
C SER A 18 17.82 -10.21 4.81
N MET A 19 17.31 -11.38 4.43
CA MET A 19 18.07 -12.64 4.41
C MET A 19 18.69 -12.93 3.05
N VAL A 20 18.34 -12.17 2.01
CA VAL A 20 18.87 -12.38 0.66
C VAL A 20 20.30 -11.84 0.59
N THR A 21 21.22 -12.70 0.17
CA THR A 21 22.66 -12.40 0.09
C THR A 21 23.22 -12.51 -1.33
N GLY A 22 22.37 -12.75 -2.32
CA GLY A 22 22.76 -12.91 -3.71
C GLY A 22 21.54 -13.10 -4.61
N ASP A 23 21.78 -13.12 -5.92
CA ASP A 23 20.72 -13.23 -6.91
C ASP A 23 19.87 -14.49 -6.73
N GLY A 24 18.62 -14.38 -7.16
CA GLY A 24 17.64 -15.46 -7.16
C GLY A 24 16.65 -15.34 -8.32
N ALA A 25 15.80 -16.34 -8.46
CA ALA A 25 14.72 -16.35 -9.43
C ALA A 25 13.55 -17.18 -8.90
N THR A 26 12.33 -16.68 -9.10
CA THR A 26 11.09 -17.43 -8.90
C THR A 26 10.56 -17.88 -10.24
N THR A 27 10.41 -19.19 -10.44
CA THR A 27 9.72 -19.76 -11.59
C THR A 27 8.30 -20.12 -11.20
N VAL A 28 7.31 -19.60 -11.93
CA VAL A 28 5.91 -19.96 -11.81
C VAL A 28 5.47 -20.73 -13.04
N THR A 29 4.84 -21.88 -12.84
CA THR A 29 4.28 -22.71 -13.90
C THR A 29 2.83 -23.04 -13.57
N VAL A 30 1.90 -22.76 -14.47
CA VAL A 30 0.51 -23.21 -14.37
C VAL A 30 0.29 -24.33 -15.39
N THR A 31 -0.41 -25.41 -15.00
CA THR A 31 -0.48 -26.70 -15.74
C THR A 31 -0.38 -26.56 -17.26
N ALA A 32 0.69 -27.13 -17.85
CA ALA A 32 1.00 -27.18 -19.28
C ALA A 32 1.26 -25.85 -20.00
N GLY A 33 1.41 -24.74 -19.26
CA GLY A 33 1.87 -23.45 -19.79
C GLY A 33 3.39 -23.31 -19.82
N ASN A 34 3.88 -22.28 -20.51
CA ASN A 34 5.29 -21.89 -20.42
C ASN A 34 5.60 -21.31 -19.03
N PRO A 35 6.70 -21.70 -18.39
CA PRO A 35 7.10 -21.12 -17.12
C PRO A 35 7.36 -19.62 -17.28
N LEU A 36 6.93 -18.83 -16.31
CA LEU A 36 7.33 -17.45 -16.17
C LEU A 36 8.36 -17.34 -15.05
N GLU A 37 9.50 -16.74 -15.37
CA GLU A 37 10.56 -16.49 -14.39
C GLU A 37 10.47 -15.05 -13.87
N PHE A 38 10.66 -14.86 -12.58
CA PHE A 38 10.68 -13.56 -11.93
C PHE A 38 12.04 -13.41 -11.28
N ALA A 39 12.90 -12.59 -11.86
CA ALA A 39 14.26 -12.42 -11.37
C ALA A 39 14.28 -11.64 -10.05
N LEU A 40 15.15 -12.06 -9.13
CA LEU A 40 15.54 -11.31 -7.94
C LEU A 40 17.04 -11.02 -8.07
N LYS A 41 17.43 -9.75 -8.00
CA LYS A 41 18.82 -9.31 -8.06
C LYS A 41 19.24 -8.68 -6.75
N HIS A 42 20.40 -9.10 -6.28
CA HIS A 42 21.06 -8.58 -5.09
C HIS A 42 22.27 -7.73 -5.50
N SER A 43 22.29 -6.48 -5.08
CA SER A 43 23.37 -5.53 -5.35
C SER A 43 23.82 -4.86 -4.05
N GLY A 44 24.83 -5.43 -3.41
CA GLY A 44 25.37 -4.91 -2.16
C GLY A 44 24.39 -5.03 -1.00
N SER A 45 23.84 -3.92 -0.51
CA SER A 45 22.78 -3.93 0.52
C SER A 45 21.37 -3.74 -0.04
N SER A 46 21.22 -3.67 -1.37
CA SER A 46 19.94 -3.44 -2.05
C SER A 46 19.49 -4.69 -2.79
N ASN A 47 18.20 -5.03 -2.66
CA ASN A 47 17.55 -6.10 -3.40
C ASN A 47 16.52 -5.49 -4.36
N SER A 48 16.51 -5.97 -5.61
CA SER A 48 15.51 -5.63 -6.61
C SER A 48 14.88 -6.91 -7.15
N TYR A 49 13.61 -6.88 -7.52
CA TYR A 49 12.93 -8.06 -8.06
C TYR A 49 11.94 -7.66 -9.15
N GLU A 50 11.62 -8.63 -10.00
CA GLU A 50 10.72 -8.45 -11.12
C GLU A 50 9.27 -8.46 -10.65
N SER A 51 8.59 -7.33 -10.84
CA SER A 51 7.19 -7.10 -10.40
C SER A 51 6.16 -7.27 -11.51
N ARG A 52 6.56 -7.80 -12.66
CA ARG A 52 5.64 -8.03 -13.78
C ARG A 52 4.46 -8.91 -13.35
N SER A 53 3.32 -8.73 -13.98
CA SER A 53 2.22 -9.70 -13.87
C SER A 53 2.37 -10.75 -14.95
N GLY A 54 2.36 -12.01 -14.55
CA GLY A 54 2.26 -13.16 -15.45
C GLY A 54 0.80 -13.52 -15.70
N TYR A 55 0.47 -13.87 -16.94
CA TYR A 55 -0.87 -14.34 -17.31
C TYR A 55 -0.78 -15.78 -17.80
N PHE A 56 -1.57 -16.65 -17.20
CA PHE A 56 -1.63 -18.06 -17.56
C PHE A 56 -3.03 -18.43 -18.03
N ALA A 57 -3.11 -19.18 -19.11
CA ALA A 57 -4.37 -19.75 -19.56
C ALA A 57 -4.83 -20.83 -18.57
N VAL A 58 -6.08 -20.75 -18.13
CA VAL A 58 -6.71 -21.73 -17.24
C VAL A 58 -7.54 -22.67 -18.10
N ASN A 59 -6.92 -23.75 -18.59
CA ASN A 59 -7.55 -24.65 -19.55
C ASN A 59 -8.28 -25.84 -18.91
N ASN A 60 -8.06 -26.12 -17.62
CA ASN A 60 -8.55 -27.32 -16.93
C ASN A 60 -9.45 -27.01 -15.71
N GLY A 61 -9.99 -25.80 -15.63
CA GLY A 61 -10.89 -25.39 -14.52
C GLY A 61 -10.26 -25.63 -13.15
N SER A 62 -11.04 -26.16 -12.19
CA SER A 62 -10.59 -26.42 -10.81
C SER A 62 -9.44 -27.43 -10.67
N ASN A 63 -9.09 -28.18 -11.73
CA ASN A 63 -7.96 -29.11 -11.75
C ASN A 63 -6.64 -28.44 -12.16
N THR A 64 -6.66 -27.15 -12.49
CA THR A 64 -5.44 -26.39 -12.78
C THR A 64 -4.60 -26.25 -11.51
N THR A 65 -3.33 -26.59 -11.63
CA THR A 65 -2.30 -26.49 -10.60
C THR A 65 -1.29 -25.40 -10.94
N MET A 66 -0.75 -24.75 -9.92
CA MET A 66 0.33 -23.78 -10.01
C MET A 66 1.52 -24.27 -9.21
N GLU A 67 2.64 -24.48 -9.87
CA GLU A 67 3.92 -24.75 -9.24
C GLU A 67 4.75 -23.48 -9.17
N ILE A 68 5.29 -23.19 -7.99
CA ILE A 68 6.14 -22.05 -7.70
C ILE A 68 7.47 -22.61 -7.19
N SER A 69 8.56 -22.30 -7.87
CA SER A 69 9.91 -22.69 -7.46
C SER A 69 10.75 -21.45 -7.29
N TYR A 70 11.32 -21.24 -6.10
CA TYR A 70 12.34 -20.22 -5.86
C TYR A 70 13.72 -20.86 -5.76
N LYS A 71 14.70 -20.22 -6.39
CA LYS A 71 16.11 -20.56 -6.24
C LYS A 71 16.90 -19.26 -6.07
N GLY A 72 17.64 -19.11 -4.98
CA GLY A 72 18.46 -17.92 -4.76
C GLY A 72 19.41 -18.05 -3.59
N SER A 73 20.30 -17.07 -3.41
CA SER A 73 21.23 -17.04 -2.28
C SER A 73 20.58 -16.37 -1.06
N ILE A 74 20.41 -17.14 0.02
CA ILE A 74 19.85 -16.70 1.29
C ILE A 74 20.84 -17.08 2.40
N ASP A 75 21.19 -16.12 3.26
CA ASP A 75 22.17 -16.26 4.34
C ASP A 75 23.50 -16.89 3.89
N GLY A 76 23.99 -16.48 2.72
CA GLY A 76 25.25 -16.94 2.13
C GLY A 76 25.19 -18.34 1.52
N LYS A 77 24.03 -18.98 1.44
CA LYS A 77 23.83 -20.32 0.87
C LYS A 77 22.81 -20.30 -0.27
N ILE A 78 23.01 -21.12 -1.29
CA ILE A 78 22.00 -21.31 -2.33
C ILE A 78 20.88 -22.18 -1.77
N GLN A 79 19.68 -21.63 -1.68
CA GLN A 79 18.48 -22.33 -1.22
C GLN A 79 17.50 -22.50 -2.38
N ARG A 80 16.80 -23.63 -2.40
CA ARG A 80 15.74 -23.93 -3.35
C ARG A 80 14.49 -24.35 -2.60
N MET A 81 13.36 -23.76 -2.93
CA MET A 81 12.05 -24.15 -2.41
C MET A 81 11.05 -24.29 -3.55
N THR A 82 10.22 -25.32 -3.48
CA THR A 82 9.13 -25.52 -4.44
C THR A 82 7.84 -25.74 -3.67
N ARG A 83 6.77 -25.08 -4.10
CA ARG A 83 5.41 -25.32 -3.62
C ARG A 83 4.45 -25.45 -4.78
N THR A 84 3.47 -26.32 -4.61
CA THR A 84 2.41 -26.55 -5.60
C THR A 84 1.06 -26.25 -4.97
N PHE A 85 0.26 -25.49 -5.69
CA PHE A 85 -1.09 -25.09 -5.31
C PHE A 85 -2.09 -25.66 -6.31
N THR A 86 -3.27 -26.01 -5.83
CA THR A 86 -4.36 -26.58 -6.63
C THR A 86 -5.58 -25.66 -6.57
N GLY A 87 -6.56 -25.87 -7.45
CA GLY A 87 -7.79 -25.06 -7.45
C GLY A 87 -7.64 -23.69 -8.08
N ILE A 88 -6.71 -23.53 -9.05
CA ILE A 88 -6.58 -22.28 -9.79
C ILE A 88 -7.77 -22.12 -10.74
N GLN A 89 -8.53 -21.03 -10.62
CA GLN A 89 -9.67 -20.75 -11.49
C GLN A 89 -9.37 -19.58 -12.43
N GLU A 90 -10.17 -19.45 -13.50
CA GLU A 90 -10.16 -18.28 -14.35
C GLU A 90 -10.60 -17.03 -13.58
N ARG A 91 -10.16 -15.85 -14.03
CA ARG A 91 -10.47 -14.53 -13.41
C ARG A 91 -9.96 -14.37 -11.98
N GLN A 92 -9.11 -15.27 -11.51
CA GLN A 92 -8.44 -15.15 -10.22
C GLN A 92 -7.10 -14.42 -10.37
N TRP A 93 -6.76 -13.65 -9.33
CA TRP A 93 -5.43 -13.12 -9.14
C TRP A 93 -4.76 -13.85 -7.96
N ARG A 94 -3.63 -14.49 -8.25
CA ARG A 94 -2.77 -15.13 -7.26
C ARG A 94 -1.57 -14.24 -6.97
N HIS A 95 -1.53 -13.66 -5.78
CA HIS A 95 -0.38 -12.88 -5.33
C HIS A 95 0.52 -13.75 -4.47
N ILE A 96 1.70 -14.07 -4.97
CA ILE A 96 2.68 -14.95 -4.33
C ILE A 96 3.59 -14.09 -3.47
N THR A 97 3.57 -14.26 -2.16
CA THR A 97 4.43 -13.54 -1.21
C THR A 97 5.41 -14.50 -0.54
N PHE A 98 6.69 -14.19 -0.63
CA PHE A 98 7.74 -14.86 0.13
C PHE A 98 7.93 -14.18 1.48
N THR A 99 7.81 -14.93 2.57
CA THR A 99 7.87 -14.41 3.94
C THR A 99 8.98 -15.10 4.73
N LYS A 100 9.57 -14.41 5.71
CA LYS A 100 10.44 -15.06 6.70
C LYS A 100 9.61 -15.97 7.61
N LYS A 101 10.19 -17.09 8.04
CA LYS A 101 9.61 -17.99 9.05
C LYS A 101 10.70 -18.45 10.00
N LEU A 102 10.42 -18.54 11.29
CA LEU A 102 11.37 -19.10 12.25
C LEU A 102 11.07 -20.58 12.44
N ASP A 103 12.11 -21.42 12.45
CA ASP A 103 11.96 -22.83 12.86
C ASP A 103 11.92 -22.96 14.39
N ILE A 104 11.64 -24.18 14.86
CA ILE A 104 11.60 -24.55 16.29
C ILE A 104 12.94 -24.38 17.02
N GLU A 105 14.04 -24.22 16.28
CA GLU A 105 15.39 -23.97 16.81
C GLU A 105 15.76 -22.48 16.78
N GLY A 106 14.86 -21.61 16.30
CA GLY A 106 15.06 -20.17 16.19
C GLY A 106 15.85 -19.74 14.94
N ASN A 107 16.14 -20.65 14.01
CA ASN A 107 16.80 -20.32 12.76
C ASN A 107 15.83 -19.67 11.78
N ALA A 108 16.34 -18.72 11.01
CA ALA A 108 15.61 -18.07 9.95
C ALA A 108 15.44 -19.02 8.75
N THR A 109 14.20 -19.37 8.46
CA THR A 109 13.75 -20.03 7.24
C THR A 109 12.83 -19.08 6.47
N PHE A 110 12.26 -19.52 5.36
CA PHE A 110 11.27 -18.74 4.63
C PHE A 110 10.11 -19.62 4.18
N ASP A 111 8.96 -18.98 3.97
CA ASP A 111 7.73 -19.61 3.53
C ASP A 111 7.19 -18.92 2.26
N ILE A 112 6.36 -19.64 1.51
CA ILE A 112 5.62 -19.10 0.37
C ILE A 112 4.15 -19.06 0.77
N VAL A 113 3.61 -17.85 0.88
CA VAL A 113 2.20 -17.57 1.11
C VAL A 113 1.58 -17.13 -0.21
N ILE A 114 0.42 -17.69 -0.57
CA ILE A 114 -0.39 -17.16 -1.67
C ILE A 114 -1.59 -16.46 -1.08
N ASN A 115 -1.75 -15.20 -1.46
CA ASN A 115 -2.97 -14.47 -1.24
C ASN A 115 -3.87 -14.61 -2.46
N ASP A 116 -5.07 -15.14 -2.23
CA ASP A 116 -6.09 -15.33 -3.26
C ASP A 116 -6.96 -14.07 -3.33
N PHE A 117 -6.89 -13.37 -4.46
CA PHE A 117 -7.73 -12.22 -4.74
C PHE A 117 -8.70 -12.57 -5.88
N VAL A 118 -9.99 -12.31 -5.65
CA VAL A 118 -11.01 -12.37 -6.71
C VAL A 118 -11.10 -10.97 -7.32
N SER A 119 -10.80 -10.86 -8.61
CA SER A 119 -10.91 -9.60 -9.34
C SER A 119 -12.30 -9.49 -9.96
N ASP A 120 -13.11 -8.55 -9.47
CA ASP A 120 -14.39 -8.16 -10.08
C ASP A 120 -14.22 -7.09 -11.18
N GLU A 121 -13.02 -6.95 -11.75
CA GLU A 121 -12.82 -6.03 -12.88
C GLU A 121 -13.23 -6.69 -14.20
N ASP A 122 -14.13 -6.03 -14.93
CA ASP A 122 -14.33 -6.31 -16.35
C ASP A 122 -13.10 -5.83 -17.13
N LEU A 123 -12.41 -6.77 -17.78
CA LEU A 123 -11.32 -6.49 -18.71
C LEU A 123 -11.88 -5.82 -19.97
N SER A 124 -11.84 -4.49 -20.00
CA SER A 124 -12.06 -3.75 -21.24
C SER A 124 -10.90 -3.99 -22.21
N ASN A 125 -11.19 -4.20 -23.49
CA ASN A 125 -10.21 -4.39 -24.57
C ASN A 125 -9.37 -3.14 -24.91
N SER A 126 -9.39 -2.13 -24.04
CA SER A 126 -8.50 -0.99 -24.13
C SER A 126 -7.37 -1.24 -23.15
N ILE A 127 -6.16 -1.49 -23.65
CA ILE A 127 -4.96 -1.42 -22.81
C ILE A 127 -4.87 0.04 -22.34
N PRO A 128 -5.09 0.36 -21.05
CA PRO A 128 -4.64 1.64 -20.56
C PRO A 128 -3.11 1.54 -20.52
N THR A 129 -2.41 2.46 -21.18
CA THR A 129 -0.94 2.59 -21.18
C THR A 129 -0.37 3.02 -19.81
N THR A 130 -0.96 2.56 -18.73
CA THR A 130 -0.50 2.79 -17.37
C THR A 130 -0.42 1.46 -16.65
N GLU A 131 0.79 0.90 -16.65
CA GLU A 131 1.16 -0.19 -15.77
C GLU A 131 1.03 0.26 -14.30
N THR A 132 0.42 -0.57 -13.46
CA THR A 132 0.48 -0.39 -12.01
C THR A 132 1.87 -0.83 -11.54
N ILE A 133 2.77 0.12 -11.31
CA ILE A 133 4.09 -0.12 -10.73
C ILE A 133 3.92 -0.54 -9.27
N ILE A 134 4.23 -1.80 -8.94
CA ILE A 134 4.29 -2.29 -7.55
C ILE A 134 5.70 -2.80 -7.28
N GLY A 135 6.43 -2.03 -6.48
CA GLY A 135 7.87 -2.09 -6.27
C GLY A 135 8.41 -0.66 -6.23
N SER A 136 9.30 -0.35 -5.29
CA SER A 136 10.00 0.94 -5.28
C SER A 136 10.75 1.08 -6.60
N ASP A 137 10.39 2.05 -7.43
CA ASP A 137 11.07 2.33 -8.69
C ASP A 137 12.55 2.67 -8.37
N PRO A 138 13.53 1.88 -8.86
CA PRO A 138 14.95 2.15 -8.64
C PRO A 138 15.45 3.42 -9.37
N SER A 139 14.60 4.00 -10.22
CA SER A 139 14.72 5.33 -10.81
C SER A 139 13.76 6.37 -10.22
N ALA A 140 12.94 6.01 -9.21
CA ALA A 140 12.24 7.02 -8.42
C ALA A 140 13.31 7.92 -7.80
N PRO A 141 13.11 9.25 -7.81
CA PRO A 141 14.07 10.14 -7.21
C PRO A 141 14.35 9.68 -5.78
N ALA A 142 15.63 9.42 -5.48
CA ALA A 142 16.04 9.02 -4.14
C ALA A 142 15.87 10.23 -3.22
N GLY A 143 14.89 10.17 -2.33
CA GLY A 143 14.58 11.24 -1.38
C GLY A 143 13.09 11.50 -1.27
N ASP A 144 12.72 12.42 -0.38
CA ASP A 144 11.33 12.79 -0.13
C ASP A 144 10.84 13.92 -1.05
N GLY A 145 11.60 14.27 -2.11
CA GLY A 145 11.25 15.35 -3.04
C GLY A 145 11.23 16.75 -2.40
N GLY A 146 11.75 16.91 -1.17
CA GLY A 146 11.57 18.12 -0.38
C GLY A 146 10.13 18.29 0.14
N ILE A 147 9.33 17.22 0.14
CA ILE A 147 7.97 17.23 0.70
C ILE A 147 8.07 17.57 2.19
N SER A 148 7.32 18.54 2.65
CA SER A 148 7.21 18.87 4.08
C SER A 148 5.76 19.11 4.47
N LEU A 149 5.48 18.93 5.76
CA LEU A 149 4.24 19.32 6.39
C LEU A 149 4.61 20.01 7.70
N GLU A 150 4.20 21.25 7.85
CA GLU A 150 4.59 22.11 8.96
C GLU A 150 3.35 22.71 9.61
N SER A 151 3.36 22.80 10.93
CA SER A 151 2.34 23.52 11.68
C SER A 151 2.32 24.99 11.28
N THR A 152 1.14 25.54 11.00
CA THR A 152 0.93 26.99 10.85
C THR A 152 0.19 27.60 12.05
N CYS A 153 -0.11 26.78 13.06
CA CYS A 153 -0.75 27.13 14.32
C CYS A 153 0.20 26.92 15.52
N SER A 154 -0.33 27.05 16.74
CA SER A 154 0.42 26.85 17.98
C SER A 154 0.67 25.38 18.36
N TYR A 155 0.02 24.43 17.68
CA TYR A 155 0.22 23.00 17.94
C TYR A 155 1.45 22.48 17.19
N ASP A 156 2.23 21.62 17.83
CA ASP A 156 3.33 20.90 17.19
C ASP A 156 2.80 19.56 16.65
N ILE A 157 2.66 19.44 15.33
CA ILE A 157 2.17 18.21 14.67
C ILE A 157 3.18 17.05 14.70
N THR A 158 4.43 17.30 15.12
CA THR A 158 5.45 16.25 15.31
C THR A 158 5.33 15.56 16.66
N ALA A 159 4.57 16.15 17.59
CA ALA A 159 4.26 15.59 18.90
C ALA A 159 2.78 15.17 18.97
N PRO A 160 2.41 14.25 19.89
CA PRO A 160 1.01 13.94 20.13
C PRO A 160 0.20 15.17 20.55
N ILE A 161 -0.88 15.44 19.83
CA ILE A 161 -1.78 16.56 20.09
C ILE A 161 -2.94 16.08 20.96
N ALA A 162 -3.08 16.62 22.16
CA ALA A 162 -4.28 16.40 22.96
C ALA A 162 -5.43 17.28 22.42
N VAL A 163 -6.50 16.67 21.91
CA VAL A 163 -7.68 17.39 21.47
C VAL A 163 -8.40 17.93 22.70
N PRO A 164 -8.54 19.26 22.86
CA PRO A 164 -9.14 19.84 24.05
C PRO A 164 -10.66 19.76 24.00
N SER A 165 -11.32 19.89 25.15
CA SER A 165 -12.79 19.96 25.22
C SER A 165 -13.35 21.17 24.47
N LEU A 166 -14.63 21.13 24.08
CA LEU A 166 -15.33 22.24 23.39
C LEU A 166 -15.34 23.59 24.13
N SER A 167 -14.97 23.61 25.42
CA SER A 167 -14.80 24.86 26.18
C SER A 167 -13.52 25.62 25.85
N GLN A 168 -12.62 25.01 25.09
CA GLN A 168 -11.32 25.55 24.69
C GLN A 168 -11.22 25.56 23.17
N SER A 169 -10.61 26.63 22.64
CA SER A 169 -10.38 26.78 21.20
C SER A 169 -9.43 25.69 20.69
N PHE A 170 -9.81 25.00 19.62
CA PHE A 170 -8.95 24.08 18.89
C PHE A 170 -8.74 24.64 17.47
N VAL A 171 -7.57 25.25 17.25
CA VAL A 171 -7.18 25.78 15.94
C VAL A 171 -6.01 24.95 15.43
N LEU A 172 -6.29 23.95 14.61
CA LEU A 172 -5.29 23.05 14.07
C LEU A 172 -5.12 23.30 12.57
N THR A 173 -4.14 24.13 12.23
CA THR A 173 -3.78 24.42 10.85
C THR A 173 -2.36 23.99 10.54
N MET A 174 -2.14 23.51 9.32
CA MET A 174 -0.85 23.04 8.84
C MET A 174 -0.72 23.29 7.34
N ARG A 175 0.51 23.33 6.84
CA ARG A 175 0.81 23.57 5.43
C ARG A 175 1.71 22.47 4.91
N ALA A 176 1.26 21.81 3.84
CA ALA A 176 2.11 20.92 3.07
C ALA A 176 2.81 21.69 1.95
N THR A 177 4.11 21.47 1.80
CA THR A 177 4.90 21.96 0.66
C THR A 177 5.39 20.76 -0.14
N ILE A 178 5.05 20.70 -1.43
CA ILE A 178 5.35 19.62 -2.36
C ILE A 178 6.02 20.24 -3.59
N PRO A 179 7.34 20.47 -3.59
CA PRO A 179 8.02 21.23 -4.67
C PRO A 179 7.75 20.69 -6.08
N ASN A 180 7.61 19.38 -6.21
CA ASN A 180 7.37 18.69 -7.46
C ASN A 180 5.89 18.47 -7.78
N ARG A 181 4.99 19.14 -7.04
CA ARG A 181 3.53 19.07 -7.13
C ARG A 181 2.93 17.70 -6.85
N VAL A 182 1.71 17.68 -6.35
CA VAL A 182 1.03 16.43 -5.96
C VAL A 182 0.58 15.63 -7.18
N LYS A 183 0.92 14.33 -7.17
CA LYS A 183 0.36 13.31 -8.05
C LYS A 183 -0.66 12.42 -7.33
N LYS A 184 -0.35 12.03 -6.09
CA LYS A 184 -1.22 11.24 -5.21
C LYS A 184 -1.09 11.76 -3.78
N PHE A 185 -2.21 11.85 -3.06
CA PHE A 185 -2.22 12.21 -1.65
C PHE A 185 -3.29 11.36 -0.97
N GLU A 186 -2.87 10.50 -0.05
CA GLU A 186 -3.75 9.63 0.72
C GLU A 186 -3.59 9.90 2.22
N VAL A 187 -4.67 9.74 2.97
CA VAL A 187 -4.65 9.76 4.43
C VAL A 187 -5.07 8.39 4.94
N GLU A 188 -4.14 7.67 5.56
CA GLU A 188 -4.45 6.42 6.27
C GLU A 188 -4.81 6.75 7.72
N ILE A 189 -5.98 6.29 8.17
CA ILE A 189 -6.44 6.47 9.54
C ILE A 189 -6.13 5.20 10.34
N ARG A 190 -5.32 5.34 11.39
CA ARG A 190 -5.13 4.31 12.42
C ARG A 190 -5.68 4.81 13.74
N THR A 191 -6.55 4.05 14.38
CA THR A 191 -7.21 4.48 15.61
C THR A 191 -7.35 3.33 16.59
N THR A 192 -7.29 3.63 17.89
CA THR A 192 -7.67 2.69 18.96
C THR A 192 -9.18 2.68 19.23
N SER A 193 -9.95 3.59 18.60
CA SER A 193 -11.40 3.69 18.73
C SER A 193 -12.10 2.83 17.67
N GLU A 194 -12.64 1.68 18.08
CA GLU A 194 -13.36 0.77 17.17
C GLU A 194 -14.58 1.44 16.51
N THR A 195 -15.25 2.34 17.24
CA THR A 195 -16.41 3.10 16.73
C THR A 195 -15.99 4.10 15.66
N PHE A 196 -14.82 4.73 15.80
CA PHE A 196 -14.30 5.62 14.78
C PHE A 196 -13.90 4.87 13.52
N ALA A 197 -13.14 3.78 13.67
CA ALA A 197 -12.74 2.92 12.56
C ALA A 197 -13.96 2.42 11.77
N SER A 198 -14.99 1.95 12.49
CA SER A 198 -16.22 1.46 11.88
C SER A 198 -17.01 2.56 11.19
N SER A 199 -17.06 3.77 11.78
CA SER A 199 -17.75 4.92 11.19
C SER A 199 -17.10 5.33 9.87
N VAL A 200 -15.77 5.52 9.85
CA VAL A 200 -15.03 5.85 8.62
C VAL A 200 -15.20 4.76 7.57
N ALA A 201 -15.00 3.49 7.94
CA ALA A 201 -15.13 2.38 7.01
C ALA A 201 -16.56 2.27 6.45
N SER A 202 -17.60 2.46 7.26
CA SER A 202 -18.99 2.38 6.79
C SER A 202 -19.34 3.48 5.78
N ILE A 203 -18.76 4.67 5.92
CA ILE A 203 -18.99 5.79 5.00
C ILE A 203 -18.15 5.62 3.73
N ASN A 204 -16.92 5.12 3.86
CA ASN A 204 -15.94 4.99 2.78
C ASN A 204 -15.83 3.55 2.24
N ASP A 205 -16.96 2.89 2.00
CA ASP A 205 -17.05 1.59 1.31
C ASP A 205 -16.12 0.48 1.86
N GLY A 206 -15.95 0.45 3.18
CA GLY A 206 -15.11 -0.52 3.91
C GLY A 206 -13.63 -0.12 4.03
N GLN A 207 -13.23 1.06 3.55
CA GLN A 207 -11.84 1.52 3.52
C GLN A 207 -11.56 2.59 4.59
N THR A 208 -10.37 2.54 5.19
CA THR A 208 -9.86 3.55 6.14
C THR A 208 -8.77 4.45 5.54
N VAL A 209 -8.49 4.27 4.24
CA VAL A 209 -7.60 5.12 3.46
C VAL A 209 -8.47 6.07 2.64
N LEU A 210 -8.18 7.36 2.74
CA LEU A 210 -8.90 8.43 2.06
C LEU A 210 -8.00 9.04 0.98
N ASP A 211 -8.40 8.96 -0.28
CA ASP A 211 -7.69 9.63 -1.39
C ASP A 211 -8.14 11.09 -1.45
N LEU A 212 -7.21 12.04 -1.32
CA LEU A 212 -7.51 13.47 -1.43
C LEU A 212 -7.49 13.96 -2.88
N VAL A 213 -6.84 13.27 -3.81
CA VAL A 213 -6.75 13.68 -5.23
C VAL A 213 -7.99 13.25 -5.99
N ASN A 214 -8.40 11.99 -5.86
CA ASN A 214 -9.57 11.43 -6.54
C ASN A 214 -10.48 10.70 -5.52
N PRO A 215 -11.13 11.41 -4.59
CA PRO A 215 -11.92 10.78 -3.56
C PRO A 215 -13.17 10.07 -4.10
N SER A 216 -13.48 8.91 -3.51
CA SER A 216 -14.79 8.28 -3.62
C SER A 216 -15.89 9.19 -3.04
N ALA A 217 -17.15 8.90 -3.37
CA ALA A 217 -18.27 9.62 -2.76
C ALA A 217 -18.28 9.47 -1.23
N GLY A 218 -17.89 8.31 -0.72
CA GLY A 218 -17.73 8.05 0.72
C GLY A 218 -16.62 8.89 1.35
N ALA A 219 -15.44 8.96 0.73
CA ALA A 219 -14.35 9.81 1.21
C ALA A 219 -14.76 11.29 1.28
N GLN A 220 -15.48 11.79 0.27
CA GLN A 220 -16.00 13.17 0.28
C GLN A 220 -16.96 13.42 1.46
N GLN A 221 -17.80 12.44 1.82
CA GLN A 221 -18.67 12.54 3.00
C GLN A 221 -17.89 12.54 4.32
N VAL A 222 -16.80 11.75 4.40
CA VAL A 222 -15.89 11.81 5.55
C VAL A 222 -15.27 13.20 5.66
N PHE A 223 -14.89 13.79 4.53
CA PHE A 223 -14.28 15.13 4.52
C PHE A 223 -15.24 16.22 4.99
N SER A 224 -16.50 16.15 4.56
CA SER A 224 -17.50 17.16 4.94
C SER A 224 -18.02 17.02 6.37
N SER A 225 -17.92 15.83 6.97
CA SER A 225 -18.64 15.50 8.21
C SER A 225 -17.74 15.22 9.41
N ILE A 226 -16.47 14.89 9.19
CA ILE A 226 -15.57 14.45 10.24
C ILE A 226 -14.23 15.18 10.17
N LEU A 227 -13.56 15.12 9.01
CA LEU A 227 -12.19 15.61 8.84
C LEU A 227 -12.11 16.52 7.61
N PRO A 228 -12.16 17.85 7.76
CA PRO A 228 -12.25 18.81 6.66
C PRO A 228 -10.95 18.91 5.83
N PHE A 229 -10.56 17.81 5.20
CA PHE A 229 -9.43 17.77 4.29
C PHE A 229 -9.79 18.44 2.96
N PRO A 230 -8.89 19.27 2.39
CA PRO A 230 -9.02 19.69 0.99
C PRO A 230 -8.92 18.45 0.08
N TYR A 231 -9.58 18.51 -1.08
CA TYR A 231 -9.58 17.39 -2.02
C TYR A 231 -9.75 17.84 -3.49
N GLY A 232 -9.59 16.90 -4.42
CA GLY A 232 -9.77 17.13 -5.84
C GLY A 232 -8.79 18.17 -6.38
N ASN A 233 -9.33 19.20 -7.03
CA ASN A 233 -8.55 20.28 -7.65
C ASN A 233 -7.80 21.16 -6.64
N ASP A 234 -8.18 21.12 -5.36
CA ASP A 234 -7.48 21.86 -4.30
C ASP A 234 -6.21 21.12 -3.81
N VAL A 235 -6.00 19.89 -4.29
CA VAL A 235 -4.87 19.03 -3.93
C VAL A 235 -4.07 18.62 -5.16
N TYR A 236 -4.73 18.21 -6.25
CA TYR A 236 -4.06 17.76 -7.47
C TYR A 236 -3.19 18.86 -8.11
N ASP A 237 -1.97 18.49 -8.51
CA ASP A 237 -1.00 19.38 -9.15
C ASP A 237 -0.65 20.65 -8.35
N LYS A 238 -0.95 20.67 -7.04
CA LYS A 238 -0.55 21.74 -6.13
C LYS A 238 0.83 21.50 -5.56
N ASP A 239 1.58 22.58 -5.42
CA ASP A 239 2.88 22.64 -4.74
C ASP A 239 2.76 23.12 -3.28
N VAL A 240 1.67 23.79 -2.92
CA VAL A 240 1.32 24.19 -1.56
C VAL A 240 -0.12 23.85 -1.27
N ILE A 241 -0.38 23.19 -0.14
CA ILE A 241 -1.72 22.84 0.33
C ILE A 241 -1.85 23.28 1.79
N ASP A 242 -2.85 24.10 2.07
CA ASP A 242 -3.22 24.48 3.42
C ASP A 242 -4.31 23.54 3.95
N PHE A 243 -4.11 23.02 5.14
CA PHE A 243 -5.04 22.17 5.86
C PHE A 243 -5.54 22.92 7.09
N ASP A 244 -6.86 22.95 7.26
CA ASP A 244 -7.52 23.49 8.44
C ASP A 244 -8.43 22.41 9.02
N LEU A 245 -8.01 21.83 10.15
CA LEU A 245 -8.75 20.79 10.87
C LEU A 245 -9.44 21.35 12.12
N SER A 246 -9.61 22.67 12.23
CA SER A 246 -10.23 23.29 13.40
C SER A 246 -11.68 22.81 13.61
N ASP A 247 -12.43 22.64 12.52
CA ASP A 247 -13.80 22.13 12.55
C ASP A 247 -13.89 20.62 12.87
N ALA A 248 -12.75 19.92 12.94
CA ALA A 248 -12.70 18.51 13.34
C ALA A 248 -12.86 18.30 14.86
N GLN A 249 -12.84 19.36 15.68
CA GLN A 249 -12.85 19.21 17.15
C GLN A 249 -14.07 18.42 17.65
N GLU A 250 -15.27 18.87 17.32
CA GLU A 250 -16.52 18.25 17.74
C GLU A 250 -16.66 16.79 17.26
N PRO A 251 -16.46 16.48 15.95
CA PRO A 251 -16.53 15.10 15.51
C PRO A 251 -15.43 14.22 16.13
N LEU A 252 -14.20 14.72 16.33
CA LEU A 252 -13.15 13.94 16.99
C LEU A 252 -13.48 13.64 18.45
N LEU A 253 -14.06 14.58 19.20
CA LEU A 253 -14.46 14.39 20.59
C LEU A 253 -15.57 13.32 20.76
N ALA A 254 -16.34 13.03 19.72
CA ALA A 254 -17.30 11.91 19.73
C ALA A 254 -16.62 10.53 19.73
N PHE A 255 -15.31 10.48 19.44
CA PHE A 255 -14.54 9.26 19.35
C PHE A 255 -13.31 9.29 20.28
N PRO A 256 -13.48 9.01 21.58
CA PRO A 256 -12.35 8.87 22.51
C PRO A 256 -11.38 7.78 22.03
N GLY A 257 -10.08 8.05 22.17
CA GLY A 257 -9.02 7.17 21.72
C GLY A 257 -7.79 7.92 21.18
N ASP A 258 -6.81 7.14 20.76
CA ASP A 258 -5.63 7.63 20.07
C ASP A 258 -5.81 7.44 18.57
N HIS A 259 -5.67 8.53 17.81
CA HIS A 259 -5.87 8.58 16.37
C HIS A 259 -4.57 9.02 15.71
N THR A 260 -4.14 8.29 14.69
CA THR A 260 -3.00 8.63 13.85
C THR A 260 -3.48 8.81 12.42
N PHE A 261 -3.27 10.00 11.88
CA PHE A 261 -3.52 10.33 10.48
C PHE A 261 -2.17 10.29 9.76
N ILE A 262 -1.96 9.30 8.92
CA ILE A 262 -0.72 9.15 8.15
C ILE A 262 -0.92 9.81 6.80
N MET A 263 -0.31 10.98 6.62
CA MET A 263 -0.35 11.76 5.39
C MET A 263 0.66 11.16 4.41
N LYS A 264 0.18 10.49 3.36
CA LYS A 264 1.00 9.81 2.35
C LYS A 264 0.96 10.58 1.05
N VAL A 265 2.09 11.13 0.66
CA VAL A 265 2.21 11.95 -0.55
C VAL A 265 3.11 11.26 -1.55
N THR A 266 2.68 11.26 -2.82
CA THR A 266 3.54 10.99 -3.98
C THR A 266 3.50 12.21 -4.90
N ASP A 267 4.66 12.75 -5.25
CA ASP A 267 4.77 13.88 -6.15
C ASP A 267 4.77 13.46 -7.64
N GLN A 268 4.76 14.43 -8.57
CA GLN A 268 4.78 14.16 -10.01
C GLN A 268 6.07 13.49 -10.49
N GLN A 269 7.17 13.63 -9.76
CA GLN A 269 8.45 12.97 -10.06
C GLN A 269 8.53 11.56 -9.46
N GLY A 270 7.57 11.16 -8.62
CA GLY A 270 7.52 9.86 -7.97
C GLY A 270 8.20 9.81 -6.61
N CYS A 271 8.65 10.94 -6.04
CA CYS A 271 9.13 10.98 -4.67
C CYS A 271 7.97 10.75 -3.71
N LYS A 272 8.25 10.10 -2.59
CA LYS A 272 7.24 9.72 -1.59
C LYS A 272 7.62 10.19 -0.21
N LYS A 273 6.63 10.59 0.58
CA LYS A 273 6.79 10.86 2.01
C LYS A 273 5.54 10.46 2.78
N GLU A 274 5.75 9.87 3.94
CA GLU A 274 4.70 9.60 4.92
C GLU A 274 4.95 10.48 6.16
N ILE A 275 3.92 11.19 6.61
CA ILE A 275 4.01 12.08 7.77
C ILE A 275 2.86 11.73 8.73
N PRO A 276 3.14 11.10 9.87
CA PRO A 276 2.11 10.79 10.85
C PRO A 276 1.76 12.01 11.69
N ILE A 277 0.46 12.23 11.93
CA ILE A 277 -0.08 13.20 12.88
C ILE A 277 -0.82 12.42 13.95
N VAL A 278 -0.36 12.53 15.19
CA VAL A 278 -0.92 11.79 16.32
C VAL A 278 -1.81 12.70 17.14
N MET A 279 -3.03 12.26 17.41
CA MET A 279 -4.01 12.95 18.24
C MET A 279 -4.51 12.03 19.34
N THR A 280 -4.63 12.55 20.54
CA THR A 280 -5.26 11.86 21.68
C THR A 280 -6.54 12.59 22.06
N VAL A 281 -7.65 11.85 22.06
CA VAL A 281 -8.97 12.31 22.47
C VAL A 281 -9.34 11.59 23.75
N LYS A 282 -9.72 12.34 24.79
CA LYS A 282 -10.09 11.82 26.11
C LYS A 282 -11.59 11.88 26.35
#